data_AF-A0A5C4L9M5-F1
#
_entry.id   AF-A0A5C4L9M5-F1
#
_cell.length_a   1.000
_cell.length_b   1.000
_cell.length_c   1.000
_cell.angle_alpha   90.00
_cell.angle_beta   90.00
_cell.angle_gamma   90.00
#
_symmetry.space_group_name_H-M   'P 1'
#
loop_
_entity.id
_entity.type
_entity.pdbx_description
1 polymer ?
#
loop_
_entity_poly.entity_id
_entity_poly.type
_entity_poly.pdbx_seq_one_letter_code
_entity_poly.pdbx_strand_id
1 'polypeptide(L)'
;MPGEKRQIAAALRTGTIAERDRPAAFVLDEATGSAANPFPSTTAGVARQRWSLREIEFEAMQVASAGLPCLMAALACLPSGEPLRQEILRTPAHVLYLLHHGESGRIVGAVLHGKPREALPPFAKLKASPKAAPRRPRRRRVSPQQLDLFESHPA
;
A
#
# COMPACT_ATOMS: atom_id res chain seq x y z
N MET A 1 7.24 7.42 15.01
CA MET A 1 8.08 6.24 15.32
C MET A 1 8.30 5.41 14.05
N PRO A 2 9.55 5.09 13.64
CA PRO A 2 9.81 4.33 12.41
C PRO A 2 9.18 2.92 12.37
N GLY A 3 9.02 2.28 13.53
CA GLY A 3 8.39 0.95 13.64
C GLY A 3 6.90 0.96 13.28
N GLU A 4 6.17 1.98 13.73
CA GLU A 4 4.73 2.16 13.49
C GLU A 4 4.44 2.39 12.00
N LYS A 5 5.20 3.27 11.34
CA LYS A 5 5.12 3.47 9.87
C LYS A 5 5.30 2.16 9.10
N ARG A 6 6.28 1.33 9.49
CA ARG A 6 6.52 0.03 8.86
C ARG A 6 5.35 -0.93 9.04
N GLN A 7 4.74 -0.94 10.23
CA GLN A 7 3.57 -1.76 10.51
C GLN A 7 2.35 -1.34 9.68
N ILE A 8 2.07 -0.03 9.61
CA ILE A 8 0.98 0.52 8.79
C ILE A 8 1.21 0.18 7.32
N ALA A 9 2.42 0.40 6.80
CA ALA A 9 2.74 0.10 5.41
C ALA A 9 2.61 -1.41 5.10
N ALA A 10 2.99 -2.28 6.03
CA ALA A 10 2.80 -3.72 5.89
C ALA A 10 1.31 -4.10 5.85
N ALA A 11 0.49 -3.53 6.76
CA ALA A 11 -0.95 -3.77 6.81
C ALA A 11 -1.67 -3.28 5.55
N LEU A 12 -1.26 -2.13 4.99
CA LEU A 12 -1.79 -1.65 3.72
C LEU A 12 -1.51 -2.62 2.58
N ARG A 13 -0.27 -3.13 2.47
CA ARG A 13 0.14 -4.06 1.41
C ARG A 13 -0.58 -5.40 1.46
N THR A 14 -0.99 -5.86 2.64
CA THR A 14 -1.74 -7.11 2.80
C THR A 14 -3.26 -6.92 2.70
N GLY A 15 -3.74 -5.68 2.77
CA GLY A 15 -5.16 -5.34 2.67
C GLY A 15 -5.75 -5.43 1.26
N THR A 16 -7.05 -5.18 1.15
CA THR A 16 -7.86 -5.29 -0.09
C THR A 16 -7.97 -3.98 -0.87
N ILE A 17 -7.28 -2.92 -0.44
CA ILE A 17 -7.34 -1.59 -1.06
C ILE A 17 -6.69 -1.64 -2.46
N ALA A 18 -7.37 -1.11 -3.48
CA ALA A 18 -6.78 -0.96 -4.81
C ALA A 18 -5.60 0.03 -4.76
N GLU A 19 -4.56 -0.24 -5.56
CA GLU A 19 -3.33 0.55 -5.56
C GLU A 19 -2.65 0.67 -4.18
N ARG A 20 -2.87 -0.28 -3.26
CA ARG A 20 -2.32 -0.33 -1.87
C ARG A 20 -0.82 -0.05 -1.73
N ASP A 21 -0.04 -0.31 -2.77
CA ASP A 21 1.40 0.00 -2.79
C ASP A 21 1.67 1.51 -2.71
N ARG A 22 0.78 2.33 -3.29
CA ARG A 22 0.87 3.79 -3.30
C ARG A 22 0.74 4.41 -1.90
N PRO A 23 -0.33 4.18 -1.11
CA PRO A 23 -0.39 4.67 0.26
C PRO A 23 0.66 4.01 1.16
N ALA A 24 1.04 2.75 0.92
CA ALA A 24 2.12 2.12 1.68
C ALA A 24 3.49 2.78 1.46
N ALA A 25 3.79 3.18 0.22
CA ALA A 25 4.99 3.94 -0.10
C ALA A 25 4.94 5.36 0.52
N PHE A 26 3.79 6.02 0.47
CA PHE A 26 3.58 7.31 1.13
C PHE A 26 3.86 7.25 2.63
N VAL A 27 3.36 6.22 3.33
CA VAL A 27 3.60 6.04 4.78
C VAL A 27 5.09 5.91 5.11
N LEU A 28 5.85 5.22 4.26
CA LEU A 28 7.28 4.98 4.46
C LEU A 28 8.16 6.17 4.07
N ASP A 29 7.61 7.18 3.40
CA ASP A 29 8.33 8.40 3.07
C ASP A 29 8.75 9.12 4.37
N GLU A 30 9.99 9.60 4.40
CA GLU A 30 10.54 10.29 5.57
C GLU A 30 9.83 11.63 5.83
N ALA A 31 9.37 12.32 4.78
CA ALA A 31 8.63 13.58 4.89
C ALA A 31 7.19 13.39 5.38
N THR A 32 6.67 12.15 5.40
CA THR A 32 5.33 11.86 5.90
C THR A 32 5.31 11.93 7.42
N GLY A 33 4.61 12.90 7.99
CA GLY A 33 4.41 13.04 9.42
C GLY A 33 3.01 12.64 9.85
N SER A 34 2.85 12.18 11.09
CA SER A 34 1.52 12.07 11.71
C SER A 34 0.95 13.47 11.93
N ALA A 35 -0.33 13.65 11.59
CA ALA A 35 -1.06 14.87 11.87
C ALA A 35 -2.01 14.67 13.05
N ALA A 36 -2.17 15.71 13.87
CA ALA A 36 -3.14 15.68 14.96
C ALA A 36 -4.56 15.51 14.41
N ASN A 37 -5.30 14.55 14.96
CA ASN A 37 -6.73 14.40 14.73
C ASN A 37 -7.47 14.57 16.06
N PRO A 38 -8.06 15.75 16.34
CA PRO A 38 -8.77 15.99 17.61
C PRO A 38 -10.05 15.15 17.74
N PHE A 39 -10.55 14.58 16.63
CA PHE A 39 -11.73 13.72 16.60
C PHE A 39 -11.38 12.38 15.93
N PRO A 40 -10.58 11.53 16.59
CA PRO A 40 -10.12 10.27 16.00
C PRO A 40 -11.22 9.23 15.97
N SER A 41 -12.17 9.27 16.90
CA SER A 41 -13.27 8.30 16.96
C SER A 41 -14.43 8.71 16.05
N THR A 42 -14.99 7.76 15.34
CA THR A 42 -16.17 7.94 14.49
C THR A 42 -16.93 6.62 14.36
N THR A 43 -18.04 6.62 13.62
CA THR A 43 -18.75 5.39 13.24
C THR A 43 -18.71 5.21 11.74
N ALA A 44 -18.94 3.99 11.24
CA ALA A 44 -18.98 3.73 9.80
C ALA A 44 -20.04 4.57 9.07
N GLY A 45 -21.21 4.81 9.67
CA GLY A 45 -22.25 5.65 9.09
C GLY A 45 -21.82 7.11 8.94
N VAL A 46 -21.21 7.69 9.98
CA VAL A 46 -20.69 9.07 9.96
C VAL A 46 -19.52 9.19 8.97
N ALA A 47 -18.61 8.22 8.97
CA ALA A 47 -17.52 8.17 8.01
C ALA A 47 -18.05 8.10 6.58
N ARG A 48 -19.05 7.25 6.30
CA ARG A 48 -19.64 7.10 4.96
C ARG A 48 -20.24 8.41 4.48
N GLN A 49 -21.05 9.08 5.31
CA GLN A 49 -21.63 10.39 4.96
C GLN A 49 -20.55 11.43 4.67
N ARG A 50 -19.52 11.51 5.51
CA ARG A 50 -18.41 12.45 5.34
C ARG A 50 -17.64 12.21 4.04
N TRP A 51 -17.37 10.95 3.72
CA TRP A 51 -16.61 10.60 2.53
C TRP A 51 -17.44 10.69 1.24
N SER A 52 -18.76 10.47 1.30
CA SER A 52 -19.66 10.79 0.19
C SER A 52 -19.63 12.27 -0.17
N LEU A 53 -19.62 13.17 0.82
CA LEU A 53 -19.50 14.61 0.54
C LEU A 53 -18.12 14.94 -0.06
N ARG A 54 -17.04 14.37 0.51
CA ARG A 54 -15.69 14.56 -0.01
C ARG A 54 -15.49 14.05 -1.43
N GLU A 55 -16.18 12.99 -1.81
CA GLU A 55 -16.12 12.46 -3.17
C GLU A 55 -16.60 13.50 -4.19
N ILE A 56 -17.74 14.14 -3.91
CA ILE A 56 -18.28 15.24 -4.73
C ILE A 56 -17.32 16.43 -4.74
N GLU A 57 -16.79 16.82 -3.59
CA GLU A 57 -15.83 17.91 -3.46
C GLU A 57 -14.53 17.66 -4.25
N PHE A 58 -14.02 16.42 -4.20
CA PHE A 58 -12.80 16.03 -4.89
C PHE A 58 -12.99 16.09 -6.40
N GLU A 59 -14.12 15.61 -6.90
CA GLU A 59 -14.46 15.72 -8.30
C GLU A 59 -14.57 17.19 -8.75
N ALA A 60 -15.36 17.99 -8.03
CA ALA A 60 -15.59 19.41 -8.35
C ALA A 60 -14.29 20.23 -8.36
N MET A 61 -13.35 19.93 -7.46
CA MET A 61 -12.07 20.63 -7.33
C MET A 61 -10.93 19.98 -8.12
N GLN A 62 -11.18 18.89 -8.86
CA GLN A 62 -10.15 18.12 -9.55
C GLN A 62 -9.01 17.68 -8.61
N VAL A 63 -9.37 17.19 -7.43
CA VAL A 63 -8.44 16.61 -6.45
C VAL A 63 -8.13 15.18 -6.86
N ALA A 64 -6.87 14.90 -7.16
CA ALA A 64 -6.42 13.53 -7.40
C ALA A 64 -6.47 12.73 -6.08
N SER A 65 -7.10 11.56 -6.11
CA SER A 65 -7.19 10.66 -4.96
C SER A 65 -6.95 9.19 -5.33
N ALA A 66 -6.47 8.41 -4.37
CA ALA A 66 -6.27 6.96 -4.48
C ALA A 66 -6.90 6.28 -3.26
N GLY A 67 -7.63 5.19 -3.51
CA GLY A 67 -8.30 4.40 -2.47
C GLY A 67 -9.70 4.87 -2.08
N LEU A 68 -10.19 6.01 -2.59
CA LEU A 68 -11.52 6.53 -2.27
C LEU A 68 -12.66 5.55 -2.63
N PRO A 69 -12.74 4.99 -3.86
CA PRO A 69 -13.78 4.01 -4.18
C PRO A 69 -13.72 2.77 -3.28
N CYS A 70 -12.53 2.30 -2.93
CA CYS A 70 -12.35 1.16 -2.03
C CYS A 70 -12.81 1.48 -0.61
N LEU A 71 -12.53 2.70 -0.11
CA LEU A 71 -13.04 3.13 1.18
C LEU A 71 -14.56 3.19 1.18
N MET A 72 -15.17 3.78 0.14
CA MET A 72 -16.63 3.89 0.03
C MET A 72 -17.30 2.52 0.01
N ALA A 73 -16.76 1.58 -0.77
CA ALA A 73 -17.23 0.19 -0.79
C ALA A 73 -17.08 -0.49 0.58
N ALA A 74 -15.92 -0.34 1.24
CA ALA A 74 -15.68 -0.92 2.55
C ALA A 74 -16.65 -0.39 3.62
N LEU A 75 -16.88 0.93 3.64
CA LEU A 75 -17.82 1.58 4.57
C LEU A 75 -19.27 1.18 4.29
N ALA A 76 -19.64 0.92 3.03
CA ALA A 76 -20.97 0.44 2.68
C ALA A 76 -21.26 -0.98 3.21
N CYS A 77 -20.23 -1.80 3.38
CA CYS A 77 -20.35 -3.16 3.93
C CYS A 77 -20.38 -3.22 5.47
N LEU A 78 -20.13 -2.11 6.17
CA LEU A 78 -20.12 -2.07 7.64
C LEU A 78 -21.49 -1.65 8.21
N PRO A 79 -21.87 -2.18 9.39
CA PRO A 79 -23.00 -1.64 10.14
C PRO A 79 -22.81 -0.16 10.44
N SER A 80 -23.85 0.67 10.31
CA SER A 80 -23.73 2.13 10.49
C SER A 80 -23.16 2.55 11.86
N GLY A 81 -23.42 1.77 12.91
CA GLY A 81 -22.92 2.00 14.26
C GLY A 81 -21.52 1.43 14.54
N GLU A 82 -20.90 0.75 13.58
CA GLU A 82 -19.57 0.13 13.75
C GLU A 82 -18.53 1.19 14.18
N PRO A 83 -17.86 1.02 15.33
CA PRO A 83 -16.86 1.97 15.81
C PRO A 83 -15.60 1.96 14.95
N LEU A 84 -15.18 3.14 14.50
CA LEU A 84 -13.98 3.34 13.70
C LEU A 84 -13.04 4.37 14.35
N ARG A 85 -11.75 4.23 14.08
CA ARG A 85 -10.71 5.21 14.40
C ARG A 85 -10.08 5.74 13.13
N GLN A 86 -9.97 7.06 13.02
CA GLN A 86 -9.33 7.75 11.91
C GLN A 86 -7.96 8.29 12.31
N GLU A 87 -6.94 7.89 11.55
CA GLU A 87 -5.59 8.41 11.63
C GLU A 87 -5.25 9.23 10.38
N ILE A 88 -4.41 10.26 10.55
CA ILE A 88 -4.04 11.18 9.47
C ILE A 88 -2.53 11.24 9.38
N LEU A 89 -2.00 10.93 8.20
CA LEU A 89 -0.61 11.14 7.85
C LEU A 89 -0.54 12.19 6.74
N ARG A 90 0.47 13.06 6.75
CA ARG A 90 0.58 14.12 5.74
C ARG A 90 2.02 14.49 5.41
N THR A 91 2.18 14.99 4.21
CA THR A 91 3.29 15.85 3.78
C THR A 91 2.74 17.28 3.58
N PRO A 92 3.55 18.28 3.18
CA PRO A 92 3.03 19.59 2.80
C PRO A 92 2.08 19.60 1.59
N ALA A 93 2.11 18.55 0.76
CA ALA A 93 1.38 18.48 -0.50
C ALA A 93 0.25 17.44 -0.52
N HIS A 94 0.37 16.38 0.29
CA HIS A 94 -0.55 15.25 0.25
C HIS A 94 -0.98 14.82 1.65
N VAL A 95 -2.19 14.28 1.74
CA VAL A 95 -2.78 13.77 2.97
C VAL A 95 -3.27 12.35 2.75
N LEU A 96 -2.93 11.47 3.68
CA LEU A 96 -3.43 10.12 3.78
C LEU A 96 -4.31 10.00 5.02
N TYR A 97 -5.55 9.59 4.80
CA TYR A 97 -6.46 9.17 5.85
C TYR A 97 -6.45 7.65 5.94
N LEU A 98 -6.33 7.12 7.16
CA LEU A 98 -6.46 5.70 7.48
C LEU A 98 -7.66 5.52 8.39
N LEU A 99 -8.56 4.61 8.03
CA LEU A 99 -9.67 4.21 8.90
C LEU A 99 -9.40 2.80 9.41
N HIS A 100 -9.49 2.63 10.71
CA HIS A 100 -9.29 1.37 11.42
C HIS A 100 -10.59 0.98 12.13
N HIS A 101 -10.83 -0.31 12.29
CA HIS A 101 -11.78 -0.76 13.32
C HIS A 101 -11.30 -0.30 14.70
N GLY A 102 -12.20 0.21 15.53
CA GLY A 102 -11.85 0.79 16.83
C GLY A 102 -11.12 -0.19 17.75
N GLU A 103 -11.58 -1.44 17.83
CA GLU A 103 -11.07 -2.46 18.75
C GLU A 103 -9.83 -3.20 18.20
N SER A 104 -9.86 -3.62 16.93
CA SER A 104 -8.84 -4.50 16.36
C SER A 104 -7.66 -3.77 15.73
N GLY A 105 -7.77 -2.45 15.50
CA GLY A 105 -6.77 -1.68 14.77
C GLY A 105 -6.60 -2.08 13.30
N ARG A 106 -7.40 -3.03 12.79
CA ARG A 106 -7.34 -3.48 11.40
C ARG A 106 -7.79 -2.34 10.48
N ILE A 107 -7.01 -2.08 9.43
CA ILE A 107 -7.34 -1.08 8.41
C ILE A 107 -8.60 -1.52 7.66
N VAL A 108 -9.62 -0.67 7.69
CA VAL A 108 -10.86 -0.77 6.90
C VAL A 108 -10.65 -0.18 5.51
N GLY A 109 -9.99 0.97 5.43
CA GLY A 109 -9.75 1.66 4.17
C GLY A 109 -8.76 2.80 4.34
N ALA A 110 -8.26 3.28 3.21
CA ALA A 110 -7.31 4.39 3.17
C ALA A 110 -7.58 5.27 1.97
N VAL A 111 -7.41 6.59 2.13
CA VAL A 111 -7.53 7.56 1.04
C VAL A 111 -6.34 8.50 1.06
N LEU A 112 -5.52 8.42 0.02
CA LEU A 112 -4.45 9.37 -0.26
C LEU A 112 -4.97 10.41 -1.25
N HIS A 113 -4.83 11.70 -0.94
CA HIS A 113 -5.18 12.76 -1.88
C HIS A 113 -4.16 13.90 -1.87
N GLY A 114 -4.10 14.64 -2.98
CA GLY A 114 -3.31 15.86 -3.11
C GLY A 114 -4.13 17.12 -2.84
N LYS A 115 -3.55 18.27 -3.17
CA LYS A 115 -4.28 19.54 -3.31
C LYS A 115 -5.09 19.55 -4.62
N PRO A 116 -6.06 20.48 -4.76
CA PRO A 116 -6.75 20.70 -6.02
C PRO A 116 -5.78 20.84 -7.20
N ARG A 117 -6.04 20.12 -8.29
CA ARG A 117 -5.25 20.11 -9.53
C ARG A 117 -3.79 19.64 -9.39
N GLU A 118 -3.41 19.11 -8.23
CA GLU A 118 -2.09 18.54 -7.99
C GLU A 118 -2.16 17.02 -8.17
N ALA A 119 -1.23 16.47 -8.98
CA ALA A 119 -1.16 15.04 -9.17
C ALA A 119 -0.73 14.32 -7.88
N LEU A 120 -1.19 13.08 -7.72
CA LEU A 120 -0.64 12.21 -6.70
C LEU A 120 0.83 11.89 -7.02
N PRO A 121 1.68 11.71 -6.00
CA PRO A 121 3.08 11.39 -6.26
C PRO A 121 3.13 10.09 -7.05
N PRO A 122 4.00 10.01 -8.07
CA PRO A 122 4.30 8.74 -8.69
C PRO A 122 5.11 7.94 -7.67
N PHE A 123 4.43 7.31 -6.72
CA PHE A 123 4.97 6.19 -5.95
C PHE A 123 5.07 5.01 -6.92
N ALA A 124 5.95 5.16 -7.91
CA ALA A 124 6.38 4.09 -8.76
C ALA A 124 6.81 2.97 -7.82
N LYS A 125 6.34 1.75 -8.11
CA LYS A 125 6.90 0.52 -7.55
C LYS A 125 8.37 0.77 -7.31
N LEU A 126 8.80 0.82 -6.05
CA LEU A 126 10.19 1.01 -5.67
C LEU A 126 10.95 0.11 -6.64
N LYS A 127 11.67 0.69 -7.62
CA LYS A 127 12.34 -0.11 -8.65
C LYS A 127 13.12 -1.12 -7.84
N ALA A 128 12.77 -2.40 -7.98
CA ALA A 128 13.46 -3.46 -7.28
C ALA A 128 14.94 -3.14 -7.46
N SER A 129 15.62 -2.84 -6.35
CA SER A 129 17.03 -2.52 -6.33
C SER A 129 17.70 -3.48 -7.29
N PRO A 130 18.58 -3.04 -8.22
CA PRO A 130 19.08 -3.92 -9.27
C PRO A 130 19.55 -5.20 -8.59
N LYS A 131 18.80 -6.30 -8.81
CA LYS A 131 19.13 -7.61 -8.25
C LYS A 131 20.58 -7.80 -8.61
N ALA A 132 21.44 -7.89 -7.59
CA ALA A 132 22.82 -8.27 -7.78
C ALA A 132 22.82 -9.44 -8.77
N ALA A 133 23.54 -9.24 -9.88
CA ALA A 133 23.51 -10.14 -11.02
C ALA A 133 23.54 -11.60 -10.55
N PRO A 134 22.79 -12.52 -11.18
CA PRO A 134 22.87 -13.93 -10.83
C PRO A 134 24.32 -14.35 -10.99
N ARG A 135 25.01 -14.57 -9.85
CA ARG A 135 26.32 -15.20 -9.84
C ARG A 135 26.14 -16.55 -10.51
N ARG A 136 26.62 -16.64 -11.76
CA ARG A 136 26.65 -17.86 -12.56
C ARG A 136 27.06 -19.04 -11.66
N PRO A 137 26.39 -20.19 -11.75
CA PRO A 137 26.91 -21.38 -11.11
C PRO A 137 28.31 -21.63 -11.69
N ARG A 138 29.29 -21.70 -10.78
CA ARG A 138 30.68 -22.02 -11.10
C ARG A 138 30.65 -23.41 -11.76
N ARG A 139 30.70 -23.45 -13.10
CA ARG A 139 30.85 -24.68 -13.88
C ARG A 139 32.00 -25.46 -13.25
N ARG A 140 31.72 -26.66 -12.74
CA ARG A 140 32.74 -27.67 -12.51
C ARG A 140 33.51 -27.81 -13.83
N ARG A 141 34.83 -27.57 -13.80
CA ARG A 141 35.70 -27.99 -14.89
C ARG A 141 35.60 -29.51 -14.95
N VAL A 142 34.90 -30.01 -15.96
CA VAL A 142 34.99 -31.39 -16.39
C VAL A 142 36.21 -31.46 -17.30
N SER A 143 37.17 -32.28 -16.91
CA SER A 143 38.37 -32.63 -17.68
C SER A 143 37.97 -33.34 -18.98
N PRO A 144 38.52 -32.98 -20.16
CA PRO A 144 38.23 -33.66 -21.41
C PRO A 144 39.30 -34.72 -21.66
N GLN A 145 39.03 -35.96 -21.29
CA GLN A 145 39.78 -37.20 -21.63
C GLN A 145 39.15 -38.29 -20.75
N GLN A 146 38.57 -39.39 -21.21
CA GLN A 146 38.49 -40.05 -22.51
C GLN A 146 37.14 -40.78 -22.55
N LEU A 147 36.39 -40.60 -23.63
CA LEU A 147 35.44 -41.59 -24.11
C LEU A 147 36.26 -42.57 -24.94
N ASP A 148 36.34 -43.82 -24.51
CA ASP A 148 36.59 -44.92 -25.45
C ASP A 148 35.32 -45.76 -25.51
N LEU A 149 34.64 -45.62 -26.64
CA LEU A 149 33.44 -46.32 -27.04
C LEU A 149 33.86 -47.34 -28.09
N PHE A 150 33.94 -48.62 -27.71
CA PHE A 150 33.72 -49.70 -28.65
C PHE A 150 32.90 -50.82 -28.00
N GLU A 151 31.77 -51.07 -28.66
CA GLU A 151 30.86 -52.22 -28.67
C GLU A 151 31.60 -53.57 -28.50
N SER A 152 31.04 -54.69 -28.01
CA SER A 152 29.72 -55.32 -28.21
C SER A 152 29.59 -56.56 -27.29
N HIS A 153 28.38 -56.85 -26.77
CA HIS A 153 27.95 -58.20 -26.33
C HIS A 153 27.76 -59.14 -27.55
N PRO A 154 27.51 -60.48 -27.46
CA PRO A 154 27.31 -61.42 -26.32
C PRO A 154 28.31 -62.62 -26.39
N ALA A 155 28.34 -63.67 -25.57
CA ALA A 155 27.33 -64.55 -24.95
C ALA A 155 27.92 -65.27 -23.72
#